data_AF-M7SUZ6-F1
#
_entry.id   AF-M7SUZ6-F1
#
_cell.length_a   1.000
_cell.length_b   1.000
_cell.length_c   1.000
_cell.angle_alpha   90.00
_cell.angle_beta   90.00
_cell.angle_gamma   90.00
#
_symmetry.space_group_name_H-M   'P 1'
#
loop_
_entity.id
_entity.type
_entity.pdbx_description
1 polymer ?
#
loop_
_entity_poly.entity_id
_entity_poly.type
_entity_poly.pdbx_seq_one_letter_code
_entity_poly.pdbx_strand_id
1 'polypeptide(L)'
;MAISLSDIAVLLTALAGSDGLDPRATAETPLQKDVKDYAQALRERFSERVKIGTWNEKSAGKGLRIGLVKEAWEVPTLNAEVAEVVRKAAHRFSSLGAEVKEISIPLHASGPAIWTAATRLTSMGDYSLTNRTLPLLSYPMPHLEPPPVNNDWLEIMSTYNPAVPNVLFCSDYLSAKYPPSAAAKAMMHVHQLQAAYDAALENLDVLITPSNPTVAPKHPKPRFGAIPL
;
A
#
# COMPACT_ATOMS: atom_id res chain seq x y z
N MET A 1 -6.70 -4.95 10.55
CA MET A 1 -7.86 -5.16 9.64
C MET A 1 -9.08 -5.47 10.48
N ALA A 2 -10.29 -5.22 9.98
CA ALA A 2 -11.54 -5.62 10.64
C ALA A 2 -12.62 -5.98 9.60
N ILE A 3 -13.74 -6.55 10.07
CA ILE A 3 -14.83 -7.02 9.21
C ILE A 3 -15.86 -5.93 8.85
N SER A 4 -15.78 -4.75 9.49
CA SER A 4 -16.71 -3.64 9.28
C SER A 4 -15.98 -2.30 9.22
N LEU A 5 -16.59 -1.31 8.56
CA LEU A 5 -16.05 0.07 8.50
C LEU A 5 -16.01 0.73 9.88
N SER A 6 -16.99 0.46 10.73
CA SER A 6 -17.03 0.99 12.10
C SER A 6 -15.85 0.48 12.94
N ASP A 7 -15.54 -0.82 12.84
CA ASP A 7 -14.40 -1.40 13.57
C ASP A 7 -13.07 -0.90 13.01
N ILE A 8 -12.96 -0.69 11.69
CA ILE A 8 -11.78 -0.04 11.09
C ILE A 8 -11.61 1.37 11.64
N ALA A 9 -12.67 2.15 11.75
CA ALA A 9 -12.61 3.50 12.29
C ALA A 9 -12.20 3.52 13.77
N VAL A 10 -12.73 2.60 14.59
CA VAL A 10 -12.31 2.44 16.00
C VAL A 10 -10.84 2.06 16.09
N LEU A 11 -10.41 1.08 15.30
CA LEU A 11 -9.01 0.64 15.27
C LEU A 11 -8.08 1.78 14.83
N LEU A 12 -8.47 2.57 13.83
CA LEU A 12 -7.68 3.72 13.39
C LEU A 12 -7.60 4.81 14.45
N THR A 13 -8.69 5.10 15.18
CA THR A 13 -8.67 6.04 16.32
C THR A 13 -7.67 5.61 17.39
N ALA A 14 -7.59 4.31 17.67
CA ALA A 14 -6.68 3.77 18.69
C ALA A 14 -5.21 3.77 18.27
N LEU A 15 -4.92 3.54 16.98
CA LEU A 15 -3.55 3.34 16.47
C LEU A 15 -2.92 4.60 15.88
N ALA A 16 -3.71 5.54 15.37
CA ALA A 16 -3.16 6.73 14.74
C ALA A 16 -2.46 7.63 15.76
N GLY A 17 -1.49 8.40 15.26
CA GLY A 17 -0.75 9.38 16.03
C GLY A 17 0.72 9.00 16.21
N SER A 18 1.56 10.02 16.38
CA SER A 18 2.98 9.83 16.67
C SER A 18 3.17 9.30 18.09
N ASP A 19 4.01 8.27 18.22
CA ASP A 19 4.49 7.74 19.49
C ASP A 19 5.80 8.41 19.96
N GLY A 20 6.38 9.28 19.13
CA GLY A 20 7.69 9.91 19.37
C GLY A 20 8.88 8.97 19.18
N LEU A 21 8.67 7.72 18.76
CA LEU A 21 9.70 6.71 18.57
C LEU A 21 9.94 6.40 17.09
N ASP A 22 8.89 6.36 16.29
CA ASP A 22 9.02 6.04 14.87
C ASP A 22 9.56 7.25 14.07
N PRO A 23 10.77 7.19 13.49
CA PRO A 23 11.32 8.29 12.69
C PRO A 23 10.55 8.55 11.37
N ARG A 24 9.60 7.68 11.01
CA ARG A 24 8.69 7.89 9.88
C ARG A 24 7.57 8.88 10.20
N ALA A 25 7.27 9.11 11.48
CA ALA A 25 6.31 10.12 11.90
C ALA A 25 6.89 11.51 11.60
N THR A 26 6.28 12.21 10.65
CA THR A 26 6.67 13.57 10.27
C THR A 26 5.94 14.62 11.11
N ALA A 27 6.25 15.89 10.91
CA ALA A 27 5.50 17.00 11.52
C ALA A 27 4.01 17.04 11.12
N GLU A 28 3.63 16.35 10.05
CA GLU A 28 2.23 16.22 9.61
C GLU A 28 1.48 15.10 10.35
N THR A 29 2.22 14.20 11.02
CA THR A 29 1.61 13.14 11.83
C THR A 29 1.07 13.76 13.11
N PRO A 30 -0.24 13.61 13.42
CA PRO A 30 -0.80 14.21 14.63
C PRO A 30 -0.17 13.59 15.88
N LEU A 31 -0.07 14.36 16.96
CA LEU A 31 0.18 13.76 18.27
C LEU A 31 -1.05 12.94 18.67
N GLN A 32 -0.87 11.91 19.50
CA GLN A 32 -1.96 11.03 19.93
C GLN A 32 -3.18 11.80 20.48
N LYS A 33 -2.95 12.87 21.25
CA LYS A 33 -4.01 13.73 21.80
C LYS A 33 -4.78 14.55 20.75
N ASP A 34 -4.18 14.76 19.58
CA ASP A 34 -4.70 15.56 18.47
C ASP A 34 -5.27 14.66 17.34
N VAL A 35 -5.26 13.34 17.54
CA VAL A 35 -5.87 12.38 16.62
C VAL A 35 -7.37 12.58 16.61
N LYS A 36 -7.94 12.63 15.40
CA LYS A 36 -9.39 12.70 15.20
C LYS A 36 -10.02 11.40 15.70
N ASP A 37 -11.15 11.49 16.40
CA ASP A 37 -11.98 10.31 16.65
C ASP A 37 -12.71 9.92 15.34
N TYR A 38 -12.09 9.05 14.56
CA TYR A 38 -12.62 8.59 13.28
C TYR A 38 -13.92 7.80 13.45
N ALA A 39 -14.09 7.09 14.57
CA ALA A 39 -15.31 6.32 14.85
C ALA A 39 -16.49 7.25 15.15
N GLN A 40 -16.27 8.31 15.93
CA GLN A 40 -17.26 9.35 16.14
C GLN A 40 -17.56 10.10 14.83
N ALA A 41 -16.52 10.57 14.13
CA ALA A 41 -16.67 11.32 12.88
C ALA A 41 -17.47 10.53 11.83
N LEU A 42 -17.22 9.22 11.70
CA LEU A 42 -17.99 8.34 10.82
C LEU A 42 -19.46 8.29 11.23
N ARG A 43 -19.76 8.02 12.51
CA ARG A 43 -21.15 7.94 13.01
C ARG A 43 -21.91 9.24 12.82
N GLU A 44 -21.29 10.37 13.13
CA GLU A 44 -21.88 11.70 12.97
C GLU A 44 -22.19 11.99 11.51
N ARG A 45 -21.24 11.70 10.61
CA ARG A 45 -21.43 11.92 9.18
C ARG A 45 -22.58 11.10 8.62
N PHE A 46 -22.69 9.82 9.00
CA PHE A 46 -23.82 8.98 8.59
C PHE A 46 -25.14 9.50 9.17
N SER A 47 -25.17 9.83 10.46
CA SER A 47 -26.36 10.32 11.14
C SER A 47 -26.88 11.63 10.53
N GLU A 48 -25.98 12.57 10.22
CA GLU A 48 -26.29 13.82 9.52
C GLU A 48 -26.93 13.51 8.16
N ARG A 49 -26.31 12.65 7.35
CA ARG A 49 -26.80 12.32 6.02
C ARG A 49 -28.15 11.60 6.01
N VAL A 50 -28.41 10.78 7.02
CA VAL A 50 -29.74 10.18 7.25
C VAL A 50 -30.76 11.27 7.58
N LYS A 51 -30.45 12.19 8.50
CA LYS A 51 -31.36 13.29 8.90
C LYS A 51 -31.75 14.17 7.72
N ILE A 52 -30.81 14.52 6.85
CA ILE A 52 -31.07 15.35 5.65
C ILE A 52 -31.56 14.53 4.44
N GLY A 53 -31.82 13.22 4.61
CA GLY A 53 -32.35 12.36 3.56
C GLY A 53 -31.41 12.08 2.38
N THR A 54 -30.09 12.28 2.54
CA THR A 54 -29.09 12.02 1.48
C THR A 54 -28.39 10.66 1.62
N TRP A 55 -28.71 9.89 2.66
CA TRP A 55 -28.26 8.52 2.81
C TRP A 55 -29.35 7.54 2.35
N ASN A 56 -29.49 7.40 1.03
CA ASN A 56 -30.45 6.48 0.42
C ASN A 56 -29.91 5.90 -0.90
N GLU A 57 -30.66 4.97 -1.50
CA GLU A 57 -30.28 4.21 -2.71
C GLU A 57 -30.02 5.06 -3.96
N LYS A 58 -30.34 6.36 -3.95
CA LYS A 58 -30.17 7.27 -5.10
C LYS A 58 -29.19 8.40 -4.85
N SER A 59 -28.89 8.73 -3.60
CA SER A 59 -28.10 9.91 -3.24
C SER A 59 -26.98 9.67 -2.24
N ALA A 60 -26.74 8.43 -1.81
CA ALA A 60 -25.65 8.09 -0.89
C ALA A 60 -24.24 8.45 -1.41
N GLY A 61 -24.05 8.62 -2.72
CA GLY A 61 -22.82 9.10 -3.34
C GLY A 61 -22.82 10.60 -3.67
N LYS A 62 -23.94 11.32 -3.46
CA LYS A 62 -24.07 12.73 -3.85
C LYS A 62 -22.95 13.59 -3.27
N GLY A 63 -22.26 14.32 -4.15
CA GLY A 63 -21.17 15.22 -3.82
C GLY A 63 -19.78 14.57 -3.79
N LEU A 64 -19.66 13.26 -4.02
CA LEU A 64 -18.37 12.60 -4.17
C LEU A 64 -17.90 12.64 -5.62
N ARG A 65 -16.64 13.00 -5.83
CA ARG A 65 -15.92 12.98 -7.09
C ARG A 65 -14.93 11.80 -7.06
N ILE A 66 -15.18 10.80 -7.89
CA ILE A 66 -14.46 9.52 -7.88
C ILE A 66 -13.71 9.36 -9.20
N GLY A 67 -12.40 9.14 -9.12
CA GLY A 67 -11.56 8.83 -10.27
C GLY A 67 -11.29 7.34 -10.41
N LEU A 68 -11.52 6.78 -11.59
CA LEU A 68 -11.05 5.44 -11.96
C LEU A 68 -9.71 5.58 -12.66
N VAL A 69 -8.62 5.08 -12.06
CA VAL A 69 -7.27 5.23 -12.64
C VAL A 69 -7.14 4.29 -13.84
N LYS A 70 -7.04 4.87 -15.04
CA LYS A 70 -7.02 4.13 -16.31
C LYS A 70 -5.92 3.06 -16.34
N GLU A 71 -4.70 3.43 -15.96
CA GLU A 71 -3.52 2.57 -16.00
C GLU A 71 -3.66 1.34 -15.10
N ALA A 72 -4.49 1.41 -14.05
CA ALA A 72 -4.72 0.28 -13.15
C ALA A 72 -5.50 -0.87 -13.82
N TRP A 73 -6.20 -0.59 -14.94
CA TRP A 73 -6.94 -1.58 -15.71
C TRP A 73 -6.13 -2.17 -16.86
N GLU A 74 -4.99 -1.57 -17.20
CA GLU A 74 -4.14 -1.96 -18.33
C GLU A 74 -3.01 -2.93 -17.89
N VAL A 75 -3.01 -3.33 -16.62
CA VAL A 75 -2.03 -4.27 -16.07
C VAL A 75 -2.18 -5.64 -16.76
N PRO A 76 -1.13 -6.18 -17.40
CA PRO A 76 -1.24 -7.43 -18.19
C PRO A 76 -1.74 -8.66 -17.42
N THR A 77 -1.55 -8.69 -16.11
CA THR A 77 -1.95 -9.81 -15.24
C THR A 77 -3.39 -9.69 -14.74
N LEU A 78 -4.09 -8.58 -15.03
CA LEU A 78 -5.45 -8.34 -14.57
C LEU A 78 -6.42 -9.31 -15.26
N ASN A 79 -7.09 -10.14 -14.46
CA ASN A 79 -8.13 -11.01 -14.91
C ASN A 79 -9.38 -10.20 -15.31
N ALA A 80 -9.95 -10.51 -16.48
CA ALA A 80 -11.09 -9.78 -17.03
C ALA A 80 -12.35 -9.83 -16.14
N GLU A 81 -12.61 -10.94 -15.44
CA GLU A 81 -13.75 -11.05 -14.53
C GLU A 81 -13.55 -10.17 -13.28
N VAL A 82 -12.33 -10.13 -12.74
CA VAL A 82 -11.98 -9.23 -11.64
C VAL A 82 -12.13 -7.78 -12.08
N ALA A 83 -11.61 -7.43 -13.26
CA ALA A 83 -11.75 -6.10 -13.83
C ALA A 83 -13.23 -5.69 -13.94
N GLU A 84 -14.07 -6.56 -14.50
CA GLU A 84 -15.49 -6.30 -14.68
C GLU A 84 -16.22 -6.11 -13.35
N VAL A 85 -15.98 -6.98 -12.36
CA VAL A 85 -16.61 -6.88 -11.04
C VAL A 85 -16.25 -5.56 -10.34
N VAL A 86 -14.96 -5.21 -10.32
CA VAL A 86 -14.50 -3.98 -9.66
C VAL A 86 -15.01 -2.75 -10.41
N ARG A 87 -14.99 -2.76 -11.75
CA ARG A 87 -15.50 -1.65 -12.58
C ARG A 87 -17.00 -1.45 -12.39
N LYS A 88 -17.78 -2.53 -12.37
CA LYS A 88 -19.22 -2.48 -12.07
C LYS A 88 -19.50 -1.93 -10.67
N ALA A 89 -18.72 -2.35 -9.67
CA ALA A 89 -18.83 -1.81 -8.31
C ALA A 89 -18.50 -0.31 -8.27
N ALA A 90 -17.48 0.13 -9.01
CA ALA A 90 -17.10 1.53 -9.09
C ALA A 90 -18.19 2.40 -9.77
N HIS A 91 -18.76 1.95 -10.89
CA HIS A 91 -19.85 2.66 -11.57
C HIS A 91 -21.16 2.67 -10.78
N ARG A 92 -21.36 1.73 -9.84
CA ARG A 92 -22.52 1.77 -8.95
C ARG A 92 -22.58 3.08 -8.16
N PHE A 93 -21.45 3.71 -7.84
CA PHE A 93 -21.46 5.02 -7.18
C PHE A 93 -22.15 6.12 -8.01
N SER A 94 -22.13 6.05 -9.35
CA SER A 94 -22.90 6.97 -10.20
C SER A 94 -24.41 6.83 -9.96
N SER A 95 -24.91 5.60 -9.80
CA SER A 95 -26.32 5.36 -9.48
C SER A 95 -26.72 5.88 -8.08
N LEU A 96 -25.74 6.07 -7.20
CA LEU A 96 -25.90 6.70 -5.89
C LEU A 96 -25.70 8.23 -5.94
N GLY A 97 -25.49 8.82 -7.11
CA GLY A 97 -25.35 10.27 -7.31
C GLY A 97 -23.92 10.83 -7.21
N ALA A 98 -22.89 9.97 -7.18
CA ALA A 98 -21.49 10.43 -7.28
C ALA A 98 -21.11 10.79 -8.72
N GLU A 99 -20.18 11.73 -8.89
CA GLU A 99 -19.47 11.91 -10.16
C GLU A 99 -18.39 10.83 -10.25
N VAL A 100 -18.48 9.96 -11.24
CA VAL A 100 -17.47 8.92 -11.50
C VAL A 100 -16.91 9.16 -12.89
N LYS A 101 -15.60 9.33 -12.99
CA LYS A 101 -14.91 9.51 -14.27
C LYS A 101 -13.63 8.69 -14.34
N GLU A 102 -13.28 8.27 -15.54
CA GLU A 102 -11.96 7.72 -15.79
C GLU A 102 -10.94 8.86 -15.85
N ILE A 103 -9.79 8.67 -15.20
CA ILE A 103 -8.67 9.61 -15.18
C ILE A 103 -7.37 8.87 -15.46
N SER A 104 -6.42 9.57 -16.06
CA SER A 104 -5.11 9.02 -16.37
C SER A 104 -4.07 9.57 -15.39
N ILE A 105 -3.30 8.67 -14.80
CA ILE A 105 -2.09 8.96 -14.04
C ILE A 105 -1.00 8.11 -14.69
N PRO A 106 -0.35 8.55 -15.78
CA PRO A 106 0.55 7.70 -16.56
C PRO A 106 1.69 7.09 -15.72
N LEU A 107 2.14 7.81 -14.69
CA LEU A 107 3.20 7.35 -13.79
C LEU A 107 2.79 6.17 -12.91
N HIS A 108 1.48 5.90 -12.76
CA HIS A 108 0.95 4.71 -12.08
C HIS A 108 1.51 3.42 -12.65
N ALA A 109 1.59 3.32 -13.99
CA ALA A 109 2.15 2.14 -14.66
C ALA A 109 3.63 1.89 -14.31
N SER A 110 4.36 2.95 -13.94
CA SER A 110 5.76 2.84 -13.49
C SER A 110 5.88 2.59 -11.98
N GLY A 111 4.79 2.66 -11.22
CA GLY A 111 4.77 2.50 -9.76
C GLY A 111 5.53 1.25 -9.25
N PRO A 112 5.31 0.05 -9.81
CA PRO A 112 6.05 -1.15 -9.42
C PRO A 112 7.57 -1.05 -9.65
N ALA A 113 7.98 -0.42 -10.75
CA ALA A 113 9.39 -0.21 -11.06
C ALA A 113 10.02 0.83 -10.13
N ILE A 114 9.32 1.94 -9.88
CA ILE A 114 9.74 2.99 -8.93
C ILE A 114 9.90 2.39 -7.54
N TRP A 115 8.91 1.64 -7.05
CA TRP A 115 8.96 0.96 -5.76
C TRP A 115 10.12 -0.03 -5.68
N THR A 116 10.32 -0.84 -6.72
CA THR A 116 11.40 -1.83 -6.75
C THR A 116 12.76 -1.16 -6.68
N ALA A 117 13.01 -0.14 -7.52
CA ALA A 117 14.26 0.60 -7.51
C ALA A 117 14.47 1.32 -6.18
N ALA A 118 13.45 2.02 -5.67
CA ALA A 118 13.56 2.78 -4.43
C ALA A 118 13.82 1.88 -3.22
N THR A 119 13.20 0.71 -3.13
CA THR A 119 13.31 -0.15 -1.95
C THR A 119 14.51 -1.11 -1.98
N ARG A 120 14.86 -1.65 -3.16
CA ARG A 120 15.97 -2.60 -3.31
C ARG A 120 17.35 -1.93 -3.27
N LEU A 121 17.47 -0.69 -3.75
CA LEU A 121 18.73 0.07 -3.70
C LEU A 121 18.95 0.83 -2.39
N THR A 122 17.97 0.85 -1.46
CA THR A 122 18.08 1.64 -0.22
C THR A 122 17.97 0.78 1.04
N SER A 123 16.80 0.22 1.33
CA SER A 123 16.45 -0.18 2.69
C SER A 123 16.24 -1.69 2.89
N MET A 124 15.69 -2.38 1.89
CA MET A 124 15.16 -3.74 2.13
C MET A 124 16.25 -4.79 2.35
N GLY A 125 17.25 -4.87 1.45
CA GLY A 125 18.33 -5.84 1.59
C GLY A 125 19.28 -5.50 2.74
N ASP A 126 19.73 -4.25 2.80
CA ASP A 126 20.80 -3.85 3.70
C ASP A 126 20.37 -3.58 5.14
N TYR A 127 19.11 -3.21 5.38
CA TYR A 127 18.63 -2.83 6.72
C TYR A 127 17.48 -3.72 7.19
N SER A 128 16.43 -3.90 6.37
CA SER A 128 15.22 -4.59 6.83
C SER A 128 15.43 -6.10 7.05
N LEU A 129 16.21 -6.76 6.19
CA LEU A 129 16.42 -8.22 6.29
C LEU A 129 17.57 -8.62 7.23
N THR A 130 18.44 -7.68 7.59
CA THR A 130 19.69 -7.93 8.34
C THR A 130 19.67 -7.30 9.73
N ASN A 131 18.59 -6.62 10.11
CA ASN A 131 18.47 -5.82 11.32
C ASN A 131 19.62 -4.80 11.51
N ARG A 132 20.24 -4.32 10.41
CA ARG A 132 21.24 -3.26 10.53
C ARG A 132 20.56 -1.96 10.95
N THR A 133 21.20 -1.26 11.88
CA THR A 133 20.74 0.06 12.34
C THR A 133 20.74 1.05 11.17
N LEU A 134 19.61 1.76 11.00
CA LEU A 134 19.51 2.83 10.02
C LEU A 134 20.48 3.97 10.38
N PRO A 135 21.06 4.67 9.39
CA PRO A 135 21.93 5.82 9.62
C PRO A 135 21.12 7.09 9.98
N LEU A 136 20.08 6.92 10.79
CA LEU A 136 19.14 7.94 11.25
C LEU A 136 18.80 7.65 12.72
N LEU A 137 18.51 8.71 13.48
CA LEU A 137 18.05 8.56 14.87
C LEU A 137 16.75 7.74 14.89
N SER A 138 16.81 6.58 15.54
CA SER A 138 15.73 5.60 15.59
C SER A 138 15.86 4.73 16.84
N TYR A 139 14.86 3.89 17.10
CA TYR A 139 14.88 2.91 18.19
C TYR A 139 15.16 1.50 17.63
N PRO A 140 16.44 1.10 17.48
CA PRO A 140 16.80 -0.22 16.95
C PRO A 140 16.43 -1.35 17.93
N MET A 141 16.41 -2.58 17.43
CA MET A 141 16.17 -3.80 18.22
C MET A 141 17.51 -4.49 18.54
N PRO A 142 18.19 -4.17 19.66
CA PRO A 142 19.55 -4.67 19.95
C PRO A 142 19.62 -6.16 20.29
N HIS A 143 18.48 -6.83 20.46
CA HIS A 143 18.41 -8.24 20.84
C HIS A 143 17.84 -9.13 19.73
N LEU A 144 17.64 -8.57 18.53
CA LEU A 144 17.19 -9.31 17.36
C LEU A 144 18.40 -9.58 16.47
N GLU A 145 18.85 -10.83 16.41
CA GLU A 145 19.89 -11.26 15.48
C GLU A 145 19.27 -12.15 14.40
N PRO A 146 19.18 -11.70 13.15
CA PRO A 146 18.72 -12.54 12.06
C PRO A 146 19.67 -13.74 11.83
N PRO A 147 19.14 -14.89 11.37
CA PRO A 147 20.00 -16.01 10.99
C PRO A 147 21.03 -15.59 9.93
N PRO A 148 22.26 -16.13 9.98
CA PRO A 148 23.27 -15.81 8.97
C PRO A 148 22.81 -16.31 7.59
N VAL A 149 23.02 -15.48 6.57
CA VAL A 149 22.76 -15.85 5.18
C VAL A 149 23.88 -16.78 4.70
N ASN A 150 23.65 -18.09 4.81
CA ASN A 150 24.55 -19.15 4.35
C ASN A 150 23.81 -20.10 3.36
N ASN A 151 24.49 -21.12 2.85
CA ASN A 151 23.89 -22.05 1.88
C ASN A 151 22.66 -22.78 2.44
N ASP A 152 22.72 -23.25 3.69
CA ASP A 152 21.59 -23.95 4.33
C ASP A 152 20.37 -23.02 4.46
N TRP A 153 20.58 -21.77 4.88
CA TRP A 153 19.53 -20.77 4.94
C TRP A 153 18.93 -20.47 3.56
N LEU A 154 19.77 -20.36 2.53
CA LEU A 154 19.33 -20.14 1.16
C LEU A 154 18.52 -21.32 0.62
N GLU A 155 18.89 -22.55 0.94
CA GLU A 155 18.14 -23.75 0.54
C GLU A 155 16.76 -23.78 1.21
N ILE A 156 16.69 -23.54 2.52
CA ILE A 156 15.44 -23.44 3.28
C ILE A 156 14.57 -22.32 2.70
N MET A 157 15.11 -21.10 2.59
CA MET A 157 14.32 -19.96 2.15
C MET A 157 13.90 -20.06 0.69
N SER A 158 14.72 -20.61 -0.19
CA SER A 158 14.33 -20.84 -1.59
C SER A 158 13.17 -21.83 -1.71
N THR A 159 13.03 -22.73 -0.73
CA THR A 159 11.94 -23.70 -0.66
C THR A 159 10.66 -23.08 -0.10
N TYR A 160 10.75 -22.38 1.04
CA TYR A 160 9.56 -21.89 1.76
C TYR A 160 9.14 -20.47 1.39
N ASN A 161 10.09 -19.59 1.10
CA ASN A 161 9.83 -18.20 0.75
C ASN A 161 10.91 -17.64 -0.21
N PRO A 162 10.89 -18.03 -1.49
CA PRO A 162 11.89 -17.61 -2.47
C PRO A 162 11.90 -16.09 -2.71
N ALA A 163 10.87 -15.36 -2.26
CA ALA A 163 10.86 -13.91 -2.35
C ALA A 163 11.94 -13.26 -1.46
N VAL A 164 12.31 -13.86 -0.32
CA VAL A 164 13.33 -13.27 0.58
C VAL A 164 14.73 -13.33 -0.04
N PRO A 165 15.25 -14.48 -0.52
CA PRO A 165 16.52 -14.51 -1.26
C PRO A 165 16.49 -13.61 -2.50
N ASN A 166 15.37 -13.54 -3.21
CA ASN A 166 15.22 -12.64 -4.35
C ASN A 166 15.42 -11.17 -3.95
N VAL A 167 14.87 -10.71 -2.82
CA VAL A 167 15.11 -9.35 -2.32
C VAL A 167 16.59 -9.12 -2.02
N LEU A 168 17.26 -10.06 -1.33
CA LEU A 168 18.68 -9.96 -0.99
C LEU A 168 19.56 -9.87 -2.25
N PHE A 169 19.41 -10.81 -3.18
CA PHE A 169 20.20 -10.84 -4.41
C PHE A 169 19.93 -9.64 -5.30
N CYS A 170 18.67 -9.20 -5.41
CA CYS A 170 18.36 -7.97 -6.15
C CYS A 170 19.04 -6.75 -5.52
N SER A 171 19.04 -6.64 -4.19
CA SER A 171 19.66 -5.50 -3.51
C SER A 171 21.17 -5.49 -3.73
N ASP A 172 21.84 -6.63 -3.53
CA ASP A 172 23.29 -6.77 -3.74
C ASP A 172 23.70 -6.50 -5.20
N TYR A 173 22.99 -7.12 -6.16
CA TYR A 173 23.23 -6.91 -7.59
C TYR A 173 23.07 -5.46 -8.01
N LEU A 174 21.99 -4.80 -7.57
CA LEU A 174 21.71 -3.42 -7.96
C LEU A 174 22.73 -2.46 -7.35
N SER A 175 23.13 -2.66 -6.09
CA SER A 175 24.16 -1.86 -5.43
C SER A 175 25.55 -2.03 -6.04
N ALA A 176 25.90 -3.23 -6.50
CA ALA A 176 27.16 -3.47 -7.21
C ALA A 176 27.17 -2.85 -8.62
N LYS A 177 26.02 -2.83 -9.30
CA LYS A 177 25.90 -2.39 -10.69
C LYS A 177 25.72 -0.88 -10.85
N TYR A 178 25.00 -0.25 -9.94
CA TYR A 178 24.60 1.15 -10.06
C TYR A 178 25.23 2.01 -8.96
N PRO A 179 25.59 3.26 -9.28
CA PRO A 179 26.10 4.18 -8.27
C PRO A 179 24.99 4.57 -7.27
N PRO A 180 25.35 5.08 -6.07
CA PRO A 180 24.38 5.56 -5.07
C PRO A 180 23.39 6.61 -5.62
N SER A 181 23.77 7.37 -6.64
CA SER A 181 22.90 8.34 -7.32
C SER A 181 21.70 7.69 -8.02
N ALA A 182 21.75 6.40 -8.37
CA ALA A 182 20.61 5.68 -8.91
C ALA A 182 19.50 5.50 -7.86
N ALA A 183 19.88 5.21 -6.61
CA ALA A 183 18.95 5.13 -5.49
C ALA A 183 18.30 6.51 -5.23
N ALA A 184 19.10 7.58 -5.24
CA ALA A 184 18.60 8.94 -5.11
C ALA A 184 17.61 9.30 -6.23
N LYS A 185 17.91 8.91 -7.48
CA LYS A 185 16.98 9.09 -8.60
C LYS A 185 15.67 8.33 -8.42
N ALA A 186 15.73 7.08 -7.93
CA ALA A 186 14.53 6.30 -7.65
C ALA A 186 13.65 6.97 -6.59
N MET A 187 14.25 7.51 -5.53
CA MET A 187 13.54 8.29 -4.50
C MET A 187 12.92 9.57 -5.08
N MET A 188 13.59 10.26 -6.01
CA MET A 188 12.98 11.42 -6.68
C MET A 188 11.77 11.03 -7.54
N HIS A 189 11.77 9.85 -8.15
CA HIS A 189 10.58 9.33 -8.84
C HIS A 189 9.44 8.96 -7.89
N VAL A 190 9.71 8.61 -6.62
CA VAL A 190 8.66 8.44 -5.60
C VAL A 190 7.94 9.77 -5.37
N HIS A 191 8.68 10.87 -5.23
CA HIS A 191 8.07 12.20 -5.08
C HIS A 191 7.29 12.64 -6.33
N GLN A 192 7.80 12.33 -7.53
CA GLN A 192 7.05 12.59 -8.76
C GLN A 192 5.75 11.79 -8.83
N LEU A 193 5.77 10.53 -8.40
CA LEU A 193 4.57 9.70 -8.33
C LEU A 193 3.58 10.25 -7.32
N GLN A 194 4.03 10.66 -6.14
CA GLN A 194 3.20 11.32 -5.14
C GLN A 194 2.54 12.59 -5.71
N ALA A 195 3.32 13.49 -6.31
CA ALA A 195 2.81 14.72 -6.89
C ALA A 195 1.78 14.46 -8.02
N ALA A 196 1.96 13.39 -8.81
CA ALA A 196 1.00 13.01 -9.84
C ALA A 196 -0.35 12.55 -9.26
N TYR A 197 -0.33 11.83 -8.13
CA TYR A 197 -1.54 11.48 -7.39
C TYR A 197 -2.19 12.68 -6.71
N ASP A 198 -1.39 13.55 -6.08
CA ASP A 198 -1.88 14.76 -5.42
C ASP A 198 -2.60 15.67 -6.43
N ALA A 199 -2.02 15.88 -7.61
CA ALA A 199 -2.65 16.65 -8.69
C ALA A 199 -4.00 16.06 -9.15
N ALA A 200 -4.14 14.73 -9.16
CA ALA A 200 -5.42 14.09 -9.45
C ALA A 200 -6.44 14.34 -8.32
N LEU A 201 -5.99 14.29 -7.07
CA LEU A 201 -6.80 14.49 -5.86
C LEU A 201 -7.18 15.95 -5.59
N GLU A 202 -6.62 16.94 -6.30
CA GLU A 202 -7.13 18.32 -6.27
C GLU A 202 -8.59 18.39 -6.75
N ASN A 203 -8.92 17.57 -7.76
CA ASN A 203 -10.22 17.59 -8.44
C ASN A 203 -11.10 16.38 -8.11
N LEU A 204 -10.62 15.49 -7.24
CA LEU A 204 -11.25 14.22 -6.90
C LEU A 204 -11.17 13.99 -5.39
N ASP A 205 -12.16 13.33 -4.81
CA ASP A 205 -12.16 13.02 -3.39
C ASP A 205 -11.53 11.64 -3.12
N VAL A 206 -11.70 10.70 -4.06
CA VAL A 206 -11.21 9.31 -3.94
C VAL A 206 -10.83 8.76 -5.31
N LEU A 207 -9.80 7.90 -5.32
CA LEU A 207 -9.41 7.09 -6.48
C LEU A 207 -9.78 5.62 -6.26
N ILE A 208 -10.23 4.94 -7.31
CA ILE A 208 -10.54 3.50 -7.30
C ILE A 208 -9.64 2.77 -8.29
N THR A 209 -9.05 1.67 -7.81
CA THR A 209 -8.29 0.69 -8.59
C THR A 209 -8.68 -0.72 -8.16
N PRO A 210 -8.48 -1.75 -9.00
CA PRO A 210 -8.42 -3.12 -8.51
C PRO A 210 -7.35 -3.27 -7.43
N SER A 211 -7.67 -3.89 -6.30
CA SER A 211 -6.68 -4.16 -5.24
C SER A 211 -5.73 -5.29 -5.62
N ASN A 212 -6.25 -6.33 -6.30
CA ASN A 212 -5.50 -7.47 -6.79
C ASN A 212 -5.90 -7.78 -8.23
N PRO A 213 -4.96 -8.26 -9.07
CA PRO A 213 -5.24 -8.57 -10.46
C PRO A 213 -6.04 -9.86 -10.65
N THR A 214 -6.05 -10.75 -9.66
CA THR A 214 -6.73 -12.06 -9.72
C THR A 214 -7.46 -12.37 -8.43
N VAL A 215 -8.37 -13.35 -8.47
CA VAL A 215 -8.86 -14.02 -7.26
C VAL A 215 -7.74 -14.79 -6.58
N ALA A 216 -7.98 -15.24 -5.34
CA ALA A 216 -7.03 -16.06 -4.60
C ALA A 216 -6.64 -17.31 -5.41
N PRO A 217 -5.35 -17.49 -5.75
CA PRO A 217 -4.90 -18.69 -6.45
C PRO A 217 -4.98 -19.90 -5.53
N LYS A 218 -5.09 -21.10 -6.12
CA LYS A 218 -4.92 -22.33 -5.35
C LYS A 218 -3.49 -22.39 -4.81
N HIS A 219 -3.33 -22.90 -3.59
CA HIS A 219 -2.00 -23.18 -3.06
C HIS A 219 -1.24 -24.09 -4.03
N PRO A 220 0.07 -23.82 -4.25
CA PRO A 220 0.88 -24.74 -5.02
C PRO A 220 0.89 -26.10 -4.34
N LYS A 221 0.99 -27.18 -5.13
CA LYS A 221 1.26 -28.51 -4.56
C LYS A 221 2.60 -28.42 -3.81
N PRO A 222 2.73 -28.99 -2.60
CA PRO A 222 4.00 -29.01 -1.88
C PRO A 222 5.11 -29.54 -2.79
N ARG A 223 6.16 -28.75 -3.02
CA ARG A 223 7.35 -29.21 -3.74
C ARG A 223 8.32 -29.76 -2.69
N PHE A 224 8.38 -31.09 -2.60
CA PHE A 224 9.32 -31.89 -1.80
C PHE A 224 9.19 -31.80 -0.27
N GLY A 225 9.52 -32.93 0.37
CA GLY A 225 9.47 -33.27 1.80
C GLY A 225 9.20 -32.11 2.75
N ALA A 226 7.97 -32.05 3.26
CA ALA A 226 7.71 -31.36 4.51
C ALA A 226 8.62 -31.99 5.58
N ILE A 227 9.62 -31.24 6.05
CA ILE A 227 10.20 -31.55 7.36
C ILE A 227 9.05 -31.31 8.35
N PRO A 228 8.66 -32.31 9.15
CA PRO A 228 7.60 -32.11 10.13
C PRO A 228 8.07 -31.00 11.08
N LEU A 229 7.20 -30.01 11.28
CA LEU A 229 7.34 -29.00 12.33
C LEU A 229 7.39 -29.66 13.70
#